data_AF-A0A257NP88-F1
#
_entry.id   AF-A0A257NP88-F1
#
_cell.length_a   1.000
_cell.length_b   1.000
_cell.length_c   1.000
_cell.angle_alpha   90.00
_cell.angle_beta   90.00
_cell.angle_gamma   90.00
#
_symmetry.space_group_name_H-M   'P 1'
#
loop_
_entity.id
_entity.type
_entity.pdbx_description
1 polymer ?
#
loop_
_entity_poly.entity_id
_entity_poly.type
_entity_poly.pdbx_seq_one_letter_code
_entity_poly.pdbx_strand_id
1 'polypeptide(L)'
;MTGMAVTNGWKALLINGYIRDSAQLHTMPIGLWALGTCPMKSPKTAAGLTQIPLVFCGLTINNGDMMYADEDGVLITAKALDYA
;
A
#
# COMPACT_ATOMS: atom_id res chain seq x y z
N MET A 1 10.91 -6.42 -0.55
CA MET A 1 10.26 -5.21 0.00
C MET A 1 9.36 -5.60 1.16
N THR A 2 8.38 -6.47 0.93
CA THR A 2 7.36 -6.82 1.95
C THR A 2 7.93 -7.43 3.23
N GLY A 3 8.95 -8.29 3.15
CA GLY A 3 9.62 -8.80 4.36
C GLY A 3 10.21 -7.70 5.26
N MET A 4 10.75 -6.62 4.67
CA MET A 4 11.22 -5.46 5.45
C MET A 4 10.06 -4.65 6.04
N ALA A 5 8.92 -4.55 5.34
CA ALA A 5 7.73 -3.88 5.84
C ALA A 5 7.18 -4.58 7.10
N VAL A 6 7.17 -5.92 7.09
CA VAL A 6 6.81 -6.73 8.27
C VAL A 6 7.77 -6.46 9.43
N THR A 7 9.09 -6.47 9.19
CA THR A 7 10.09 -6.16 10.23
C THR A 7 9.94 -4.74 10.79
N ASN A 8 9.53 -3.77 9.95
CA ASN A 8 9.28 -2.39 10.35
C ASN A 8 7.93 -2.21 11.07
N GLY A 9 7.15 -3.27 11.27
CA GLY A 9 5.86 -3.22 11.95
C GLY A 9 4.75 -2.54 11.15
N TRP A 10 4.90 -2.42 9.83
CA TRP A 10 3.87 -1.82 8.99
C TRP A 10 2.64 -2.71 8.92
N LYS A 11 1.45 -2.10 8.99
CA LYS A 11 0.17 -2.83 8.99
C LYS A 11 -0.29 -3.21 7.59
N ALA A 12 -0.01 -2.35 6.61
CA ALA A 12 -0.46 -2.55 5.24
C ALA A 12 0.42 -1.82 4.22
N LEU A 13 0.29 -2.24 2.96
CA LEU A 13 0.83 -1.59 1.77
C LEU A 13 -0.30 -1.35 0.77
N LEU A 14 -0.45 -0.11 0.30
CA LEU A 14 -1.32 0.25 -0.81
C LEU A 14 -0.45 0.66 -2.00
N ILE A 15 -0.55 -0.06 -3.11
CA ILE A 15 0.32 0.10 -4.27
C ILE A 15 -0.54 0.40 -5.50
N ASN A 16 -0.47 1.62 -6.01
CA ASN A 16 -1.03 1.96 -7.32
C ASN A 16 -0.11 1.41 -8.44
N GLY A 17 -0.11 0.09 -8.61
CA GLY A 17 0.78 -0.64 -9.52
C GLY A 17 0.70 -2.16 -9.31
N TYR A 18 1.67 -2.86 -9.89
CA TYR A 18 1.72 -4.33 -9.86
C TYR A 18 2.74 -4.84 -8.84
N ILE A 19 2.46 -6.01 -8.27
CA ILE A 19 3.36 -6.73 -7.38
C ILE A 19 3.85 -8.04 -7.98
N ARG A 20 4.80 -8.70 -7.32
CA ARG A 20 5.31 -10.02 -7.70
C ARG A 20 5.33 -10.93 -6.47
N ASP A 21 5.50 -12.23 -6.70
CA ASP A 21 5.66 -13.23 -5.64
C ASP A 21 4.39 -13.35 -4.77
N SER A 22 3.22 -13.21 -5.39
CA SER A 22 1.90 -13.16 -4.72
C SER A 22 1.66 -14.35 -3.77
N ALA A 23 2.06 -15.56 -4.15
CA ALA A 23 1.94 -16.75 -3.30
C ALA A 23 2.72 -16.61 -1.98
N GLN A 24 3.93 -16.03 -2.01
CA GLN A 24 4.72 -15.78 -0.80
C GLN A 24 4.13 -14.61 -0.01
N LEU A 25 3.66 -13.56 -0.68
CA LEU A 25 3.07 -12.40 -0.01
C LEU A 25 1.81 -12.76 0.76
N HIS A 26 1.02 -13.71 0.25
CA HIS A 26 -0.21 -14.18 0.90
C HIS A 26 0.03 -14.88 2.25
N THR A 27 1.26 -15.35 2.53
CA THR A 27 1.61 -15.96 3.81
C THR A 27 2.18 -14.95 4.81
N MET A 28 2.33 -13.67 4.44
CA MET A 28 2.93 -12.66 5.31
C MET A 28 1.86 -11.98 6.18
N PRO A 29 2.17 -11.64 7.44
CA PRO A 29 1.23 -10.99 8.36
C PRO A 29 1.14 -9.46 8.10
N ILE A 30 0.83 -9.06 6.87
CA ILE A 30 0.69 -7.66 6.44
C ILE A 30 -0.38 -7.54 5.36
N GLY A 31 -1.21 -6.50 5.43
CA GLY A 31 -2.18 -6.20 4.38
C GLY A 31 -1.50 -5.70 3.11
N LEU A 32 -1.99 -6.09 1.93
CA LEU A 32 -1.44 -5.63 0.66
C LEU A 32 -2.55 -5.48 -0.38
N TRP A 33 -2.68 -4.28 -0.93
CA TRP A 33 -3.57 -3.97 -2.06
C TRP A 33 -2.76 -3.44 -3.23
N ALA A 34 -3.00 -4.00 -4.41
CA ALA A 34 -2.32 -3.68 -5.65
C ALA A 34 -3.27 -3.87 -6.85
N LEU A 35 -2.94 -3.29 -8.00
CA LEU A 35 -3.74 -3.44 -9.23
C LEU A 35 -3.67 -4.84 -9.84
N GLY A 36 -2.66 -5.62 -9.47
CA GLY A 36 -2.49 -6.99 -9.96
C GLY A 36 -1.08 -7.51 -9.74
N THR A 37 -0.73 -8.57 -10.48
CA THR A 37 0.61 -9.17 -10.44
C THR A 37 1.35 -8.99 -11.75
N CYS A 38 2.67 -8.81 -11.69
CA CYS A 38 3.56 -8.76 -12.83
C CYS A 38 4.85 -9.54 -12.49
N PRO A 39 5.25 -10.55 -13.31
CA PRO A 39 6.46 -11.32 -13.06
C PRO A 39 7.74 -10.49 -13.28
N MET A 40 7.66 -9.45 -14.11
CA MET A 40 8.79 -8.57 -14.39
C MET A 40 9.12 -7.72 -13.17
N LYS A 41 10.40 -7.74 -12.78
CA LYS A 41 10.91 -6.89 -11.70
C LYS A 41 10.89 -5.43 -12.14
N SER A 42 10.48 -4.53 -11.25
CA SER A 42 10.58 -3.10 -11.52
C SER A 42 12.03 -2.65 -11.72
N PRO A 43 12.30 -1.78 -12.71
CA PRO A 43 13.62 -1.20 -12.90
C PRO A 43 13.96 -0.26 -11.73
N LYS A 44 15.24 -0.24 -11.32
CA LYS A 44 15.74 0.65 -10.25
C LYS A 44 16.25 1.96 -10.83
N THR A 45 15.45 2.62 -11.68
CA THR A 45 15.96 3.67 -12.57
C THR A 45 15.76 5.09 -12.08
N ALA A 46 15.02 5.33 -10.99
CA ALA A 46 14.83 6.68 -10.44
C ALA A 46 14.70 6.70 -8.91
N ALA A 47 15.08 7.82 -8.32
CA ALA A 47 14.74 8.15 -6.94
C ALA A 47 13.22 8.37 -6.84
N GLY A 48 12.56 7.69 -5.90
CA GLY A 48 11.18 7.96 -5.57
C GLY A 48 11.06 9.24 -4.75
N LEU A 49 9.93 9.95 -4.89
CA LEU A 49 9.57 11.03 -3.98
C LEU A 49 8.87 10.44 -2.75
N THR A 50 9.13 11.00 -1.58
CA THR A 50 8.50 10.62 -0.32
C THR A 50 7.90 11.84 0.33
N GLN A 51 6.93 11.64 1.23
CA GLN A 51 6.30 12.72 1.98
C GLN A 51 5.65 13.81 1.11
N ILE A 52 5.11 13.42 -0.06
CA ILE A 52 4.32 14.29 -0.94
C ILE A 52 2.89 13.78 -1.06
N PRO A 53 1.89 14.64 -1.33
CA PRO A 53 0.55 14.18 -1.65
C PRO A 53 0.56 13.23 -2.85
N LEU A 54 -0.10 12.08 -2.71
CA LEU A 54 -0.31 11.12 -3.79
C LEU A 54 -1.69 11.34 -4.40
N VAL A 55 -1.78 11.31 -5.73
CA VAL A 55 -3.05 11.46 -6.44
C VAL A 55 -3.27 10.26 -7.36
N PHE A 56 -4.24 9.42 -7.01
CA PHE A 56 -4.68 8.31 -7.85
C PHE A 56 -6.12 7.91 -7.50
N CYS A 57 -6.81 7.24 -8.42
CA CYS A 57 -8.22 6.87 -8.28
C CYS A 57 -9.17 8.06 -7.97
N GLY A 58 -8.83 9.27 -8.42
CA GLY A 58 -9.60 10.49 -8.15
C GLY A 58 -9.50 11.00 -6.71
N LEU A 59 -8.62 10.43 -5.90
CA LEU A 59 -8.38 10.81 -4.51
C LEU A 59 -7.00 11.45 -4.35
N THR A 60 -6.91 12.43 -3.44
CA THR A 60 -5.64 12.96 -2.95
C THR A 60 -5.39 12.40 -1.56
N ILE A 61 -4.27 11.69 -1.39
CA ILE A 61 -3.83 11.09 -0.14
C ILE A 61 -2.65 11.88 0.40
N ASN A 62 -2.79 12.43 1.60
CA ASN A 62 -1.79 13.22 2.28
C ASN A 62 -1.05 12.39 3.34
N ASN A 63 0.15 12.85 3.73
CA ASN A 63 0.84 12.24 4.86
C ASN A 63 0.04 12.48 6.15
N GLY A 64 -0.18 11.42 6.91
CA GLY A 64 -0.99 11.45 8.13
C GLY A 64 -2.46 11.09 7.94
N ASP A 65 -2.93 10.93 6.69
CA ASP A 65 -4.24 10.35 6.44
C ASP A 65 -4.31 8.90 6.96
N MET A 66 -5.50 8.49 7.37
CA MET A 66 -5.79 7.16 7.88
C MET A 66 -6.30 6.28 6.76
N MET A 67 -5.76 5.06 6.68
CA MET A 67 -6.17 4.04 5.72
C MET A 67 -6.84 2.88 6.43
N TYR A 68 -8.01 2.51 5.94
CA TYR A 68 -8.77 1.34 6.35
C TYR A 68 -9.00 0.49 5.12
N ALA A 69 -8.85 -0.83 5.23
CA ALA A 69 -8.99 -1.69 4.07
C ALA A 69 -9.40 -3.11 4.47
N ASP A 70 -10.23 -3.72 3.63
CA ASP A 70 -10.74 -5.08 3.75
C ASP A 70 -10.88 -5.73 2.35
N GLU A 71 -11.69 -6.78 2.26
CA GLU A 71 -11.95 -7.50 1.02
C GLU A 71 -12.81 -6.70 0.02
N ASP A 72 -13.59 -5.73 0.49
CA ASP A 72 -14.47 -4.91 -0.35
C ASP A 72 -13.73 -3.70 -0.94
N GLY A 73 -12.78 -3.13 -0.18
CA GLY A 73 -11.96 -2.05 -0.72
C GLY A 73 -11.09 -1.31 0.28
N VAL A 74 -10.79 -0.06 -0.06
CA VAL A 74 -9.91 0.83 0.70
C VAL A 74 -10.62 2.16 0.93
N LEU A 75 -10.63 2.60 2.18
CA LEU A 75 -11.13 3.90 2.63
C LEU A 75 -9.97 4.75 3.15
N ILE A 76 -9.95 6.02 2.75
CA ILE A 76 -8.97 7.01 3.21
C ILE A 76 -9.71 8.15 3.89
N THR A 77 -9.24 8.56 5.07
CA THR A 77 -9.80 9.70 5.79
C THR A 77 -8.71 10.62 6.33
N ALA A 78 -8.99 11.92 6.39
CA ALA A 78 -8.05 12.92 6.92
C ALA A 78 -7.83 12.81 8.45
N LYS A 79 -8.71 12.09 9.15
CA LYS A 79 -8.63 11.85 10.59
C LYS A 79 -9.08 10.43 10.90
N ALA A 80 -8.62 9.89 12.03
CA ALA A 80 -9.09 8.63 12.55
C ALA A 80 -10.60 8.68 12.77
N LEU A 81 -11.29 7.65 12.28
CA LEU A 81 -12.72 7.50 12.47
C LEU A 81 -12.97 6.97 13.88
N ASP A 82 -13.90 7.62 14.59
CA ASP A 82 -14.39 7.17 15.88
C ASP A 82 -15.64 6.32 15.64
N TYR A 83 -15.43 5.01 15.54
CA TYR A 83 -16.50 4.03 15.48
C TYR A 83 -16.59 3.36 16.85
N ALA A 84 -17.40 3.96 17.73
CA ALA A 84 -17.86 3.34 18.96
C ALA A 84 -19.08 2.45 18.69
#